data_AF-A0A3A9JCE0-F1
#
_entry.id   AF-A0A3A9JCE0-F1
#
_cell.length_a   1.000
_cell.length_b   1.000
_cell.length_c   1.000
_cell.angle_alpha   90.00
_cell.angle_beta   90.00
_cell.angle_gamma   90.00
#
_symmetry.space_group_name_H-M   'P 1'
#
loop_
_entity.id
_entity.type
_entity.pdbx_description
1 polymer ?
#
loop_
_entity_poly.entity_id
_entity_poly.type
_entity_poly.pdbx_seq_one_letter_code
_entity_poly.pdbx_strand_id
1 'polypeptide(L)'
;PPQAGGRQAMVEVTGPGGETWRLDLLPRALAGRLWQSGPLAAQGRVETLVPPGAAGGVTSLRLVADVSVHADGALRLDAWFRNDVAMRPGGGSARYTAQLLLDGKPVGRFDIPRQSQYTAWGRLFVSRPGGPPPLVRQDPGYLADAGAVARYNTEHGVDEALLASLGAAMAAPDWATPLGARQVAQDMYQPGGRADIGPATQSQAIWLMTGDRRAAAFAIGQAEAAGSVPWHHWDPTGGDGKGGWLDVRRWPRLWTDGRGGPPPGGLMQPIASDTGWAPDCAHQPDLGFVPYLLTGRRAFLDQVQAQAAWSVVSQWPAARGNPSNSGPGEGFNVVRTNQVRGAAWALRQLDNAAWASDEGDPNLPYLRACSEGNWAWLRSRIPVWTREQGEVHGCIPGTYGARGMLPPWQQDYFASTAASAARRGNPDARYVLDWMSNFLVGRFLSKDKGFDPYDGAAYMLAADPGAGDGETRPLRSWAETARAMRAAGLSNNGGWSKSQGDYAQLALQSLAALVDVTGSADARRAYAWLSSAGAPFTRPQDFRRDPIFSIVPRGAGRCG
;
A
#
# COMPACT_ATOMS: atom_id res chain seq x y z
N PRO A 1 3.80 10.55 -33.96
CA PRO A 1 3.20 9.37 -34.64
C PRO A 1 2.31 9.80 -35.84
N PRO A 2 2.54 9.27 -37.05
CA PRO A 2 1.78 9.64 -38.26
C PRO A 2 0.26 9.32 -38.21
N GLN A 3 -0.26 8.78 -37.11
CA GLN A 3 -1.67 8.40 -36.89
C GLN A 3 -2.50 9.41 -36.06
N ALA A 4 -1.96 10.58 -35.66
CA ALA A 4 -2.68 11.54 -34.82
C ALA A 4 -3.46 12.62 -35.59
N GLY A 5 -3.30 12.70 -36.92
CA GLY A 5 -3.95 13.74 -37.74
C GLY A 5 -5.48 13.69 -37.62
N GLY A 6 -6.10 14.78 -37.17
CA GLY A 6 -7.55 14.92 -37.07
C GLY A 6 -8.23 14.25 -35.87
N ARG A 7 -7.47 13.60 -34.98
CA ARG A 7 -7.99 12.98 -33.75
C ARG A 7 -8.07 13.99 -32.61
N GLN A 8 -8.97 13.77 -31.65
CA GLN A 8 -9.17 14.69 -30.52
C GLN A 8 -9.47 13.95 -29.21
N ALA A 9 -8.89 14.44 -28.11
CA ALA A 9 -9.23 14.00 -26.75
C ALA A 9 -9.65 15.23 -25.93
N MET A 10 -10.95 15.55 -25.97
CA MET A 10 -11.50 16.75 -25.37
C MET A 10 -11.98 16.49 -23.94
N VAL A 11 -11.63 17.40 -23.03
CA VAL A 11 -12.25 17.51 -21.70
C VAL A 11 -12.96 18.86 -21.61
N GLU A 12 -14.21 18.82 -21.17
CA GLU A 12 -15.01 19.98 -20.81
C GLU A 12 -15.34 19.91 -19.32
N VAL A 13 -15.12 21.01 -18.61
CA VAL A 13 -15.43 21.14 -17.18
C VAL A 13 -16.32 22.36 -17.00
N THR A 14 -17.50 22.15 -16.43
CA THR A 14 -18.48 23.21 -16.17
C THR A 14 -18.65 23.40 -14.68
N GLY A 15 -18.43 24.62 -14.19
CA GLY A 15 -18.66 24.97 -12.80
C GLY A 15 -20.14 25.29 -12.51
N PRO A 16 -20.53 25.41 -11.23
CA PRO A 16 -21.92 25.71 -10.85
C PRO A 16 -22.47 27.03 -11.40
N GLY A 17 -21.58 28.00 -11.72
CA GLY A 17 -21.95 29.26 -12.35
C GLY A 17 -22.18 29.18 -13.87
N GLY A 18 -22.08 28.00 -14.48
CA GLY A 18 -22.25 27.77 -15.92
C GLY A 18 -21.01 28.02 -16.78
N GLU A 19 -19.92 28.55 -16.19
CA GLU A 19 -18.65 28.71 -16.89
C GLU A 19 -18.09 27.35 -17.29
N THR A 20 -17.80 27.18 -18.58
CA THR A 20 -17.27 25.95 -19.15
C THR A 20 -15.86 26.16 -19.67
N TRP A 21 -14.91 25.44 -19.10
CA TRP A 21 -13.54 25.34 -19.57
C TRP A 21 -13.38 24.12 -20.48
N ARG A 22 -12.69 24.27 -21.61
CA ARG A 22 -12.48 23.22 -22.61
C ARG A 22 -11.00 23.07 -22.92
N LEU A 23 -10.53 21.83 -23.09
CA LEU A 23 -9.15 21.54 -23.44
C LEU A 23 -9.05 20.28 -24.31
N ASP A 24 -8.45 20.42 -25.50
CA ASP A 24 -7.95 19.26 -26.26
C ASP A 24 -6.61 18.83 -25.69
N LEU A 25 -6.58 17.62 -25.16
CA LEU A 25 -5.43 17.05 -24.47
C LEU A 25 -4.44 16.41 -25.42
N LEU A 26 -4.89 15.91 -26.58
CA LEU A 26 -4.06 15.05 -27.43
C LEU A 26 -2.81 15.76 -27.97
N PRO A 27 -2.89 16.99 -28.54
CA PRO A 27 -1.69 17.67 -29.05
C PRO A 27 -0.68 17.98 -27.95
N ARG A 28 -1.18 18.33 -26.75
CA ARG A 28 -0.35 18.67 -25.59
C ARG A 28 0.34 17.43 -25.01
N ALA A 29 -0.41 16.33 -24.87
CA ALA A 29 0.11 15.06 -24.37
C ALA A 29 1.28 14.57 -25.24
N LEU A 30 1.11 14.55 -26.56
CA LEU A 30 2.08 13.99 -27.49
C LEU A 30 3.29 14.90 -27.76
N ALA A 31 3.23 16.18 -27.37
CA ALA A 31 4.36 17.10 -27.45
C ALA A 31 5.35 16.96 -26.28
N GLY A 32 4.92 16.35 -25.17
CA GLY A 32 5.74 16.15 -23.98
C GLY A 32 6.63 14.90 -24.04
N ARG A 33 7.30 14.59 -22.93
CA ARG A 33 8.00 13.30 -22.76
C ARG A 33 6.97 12.18 -22.75
N LEU A 34 7.15 11.22 -23.66
CA LEU A 34 6.27 10.07 -23.77
C LEU A 34 6.58 9.02 -22.69
N TRP A 35 5.52 8.45 -22.11
CA TRP A 35 5.57 7.29 -21.20
C TRP A 35 5.69 5.99 -21.98
N GLN A 36 4.80 5.79 -22.96
CA GLN A 36 4.91 4.71 -23.95
C GLN A 36 5.38 5.33 -25.25
N SER A 37 6.47 4.79 -25.82
CA SER A 37 7.02 5.23 -27.09
C SER A 37 7.49 4.01 -27.87
N GLY A 38 6.62 3.47 -28.73
CA GLY A 38 6.93 2.30 -29.53
C GLY A 38 5.95 2.09 -30.69
N PRO A 39 6.12 1.02 -31.47
CA PRO A 39 5.29 0.76 -32.65
C PRO A 39 3.82 0.46 -32.34
N LEU A 40 3.50 0.06 -31.09
CA LEU A 40 2.14 -0.31 -30.69
C LEU A 40 1.36 0.83 -30.03
N ALA A 41 2.05 1.79 -29.41
CA ALA A 41 1.43 2.88 -28.69
C ALA A 41 2.37 4.08 -28.51
N ALA A 42 1.79 5.27 -28.53
CA ALA A 42 2.41 6.49 -28.03
C ALA A 42 1.51 7.06 -26.92
N GLN A 43 2.05 7.25 -25.72
CA GLN A 43 1.32 7.82 -24.58
C GLN A 43 2.08 9.02 -24.02
N GLY A 44 1.38 10.12 -23.82
CA GLY A 44 1.89 11.31 -23.14
C GLY A 44 0.92 11.83 -22.09
N ARG A 45 1.40 12.76 -21.25
CA ARG A 45 0.63 13.31 -20.13
C ARG A 45 0.39 14.80 -20.29
N VAL A 46 -0.80 15.25 -19.86
CA VAL A 46 -1.13 16.65 -19.62
C VAL A 46 -1.38 16.85 -18.14
N GLU A 47 -0.74 17.86 -17.55
CA GLU A 47 -1.00 18.32 -16.19
C GLU A 47 -1.30 19.81 -16.23
N THR A 48 -2.46 20.22 -15.69
CA THR A 48 -2.87 21.63 -15.68
C THR A 48 -3.82 21.91 -14.53
N LEU A 49 -3.91 23.17 -14.09
CA LEU A 49 -4.98 23.62 -13.21
C LEU A 49 -6.29 23.75 -13.99
N VAL A 50 -7.40 23.44 -13.32
CA VAL A 50 -8.75 23.76 -13.79
C VAL A 50 -9.06 25.20 -13.33
N PRO A 51 -9.56 26.09 -14.21
CA PRO A 51 -9.91 27.45 -13.81
C PRO A 51 -10.93 27.49 -12.66
N PRO A 52 -10.79 28.41 -11.68
CA PRO A 52 -11.70 28.46 -10.53
C PRO A 52 -13.18 28.56 -10.90
N GLY A 53 -13.53 29.32 -11.93
CA GLY A 53 -14.92 29.45 -12.40
C GLY A 53 -15.54 28.13 -12.85
N ALA A 54 -14.72 27.21 -13.39
CA ALA A 54 -15.12 25.86 -13.78
C ALA A 54 -15.02 24.82 -12.64
N ALA A 55 -14.45 25.19 -11.47
CA ALA A 55 -14.19 24.30 -10.34
C ALA A 55 -14.99 24.65 -9.08
N GLY A 56 -15.95 25.56 -9.15
CA GLY A 56 -16.72 26.02 -7.98
C GLY A 56 -15.94 27.00 -7.10
N GLY A 57 -15.01 27.76 -7.69
CA GLY A 57 -14.24 28.83 -7.05
C GLY A 57 -12.91 28.39 -6.43
N VAL A 58 -12.62 27.09 -6.37
CA VAL A 58 -11.35 26.61 -5.81
C VAL A 58 -10.20 26.73 -6.81
N THR A 59 -8.99 26.95 -6.30
CA THR A 59 -7.74 26.97 -7.08
C THR A 59 -6.95 25.67 -6.95
N SER A 60 -7.47 24.69 -6.20
CA SER A 60 -6.76 23.44 -5.88
C SER A 60 -7.05 22.27 -6.81
N LEU A 61 -7.97 22.44 -7.77
CA LEU A 61 -8.32 21.39 -8.72
C LEU A 61 -7.35 21.35 -9.92
N ARG A 62 -6.68 20.21 -10.10
CA ARG A 62 -5.85 19.89 -11.26
C ARG A 62 -6.52 18.86 -12.15
N LEU A 63 -6.29 18.95 -13.44
CA LEU A 63 -6.48 17.86 -14.40
C LEU A 63 -5.12 17.22 -14.66
N VAL A 64 -4.99 15.94 -14.35
CA VAL A 64 -3.87 15.08 -14.71
C VAL A 64 -4.41 14.00 -15.65
N ALA A 65 -3.99 14.02 -16.90
CA ALA A 65 -4.54 13.15 -17.93
C ALA A 65 -3.45 12.48 -18.76
N ASP A 66 -3.51 11.15 -18.85
CA ASP A 66 -2.66 10.36 -19.74
C ASP A 66 -3.43 10.02 -21.02
N VAL A 67 -2.93 10.47 -22.17
CA VAL A 67 -3.55 10.25 -23.49
C VAL A 67 -2.67 9.32 -24.30
N SER A 68 -3.26 8.25 -24.83
CA SER A 68 -2.54 7.25 -25.63
C SER A 68 -3.21 6.99 -26.97
N VAL A 69 -2.40 6.99 -28.03
CA VAL A 69 -2.79 6.56 -29.38
C VAL A 69 -2.17 5.20 -29.64
N HIS A 70 -2.99 4.22 -29.97
CA HIS A 70 -2.59 2.85 -30.26
C HIS A 70 -2.59 2.57 -31.76
N ALA A 71 -1.74 1.64 -32.17
CA ALA A 71 -1.61 1.22 -33.57
C ALA A 71 -2.87 0.57 -34.16
N ASP A 72 -3.75 0.04 -33.30
CA ASP A 72 -5.08 -0.51 -33.66
C ASP A 72 -6.14 0.60 -33.86
N GLY A 73 -5.76 1.87 -33.76
CA GLY A 73 -6.65 3.02 -33.86
C GLY A 73 -7.36 3.38 -32.57
N ALA A 74 -7.15 2.67 -31.45
CA ALA A 74 -7.72 3.07 -30.17
C ALA A 74 -7.05 4.36 -29.64
N LEU A 75 -7.87 5.32 -29.23
CA LEU A 75 -7.48 6.45 -28.40
C LEU A 75 -7.94 6.14 -26.98
N ARG A 76 -7.03 6.23 -26.00
CA ARG A 76 -7.38 6.08 -24.58
C ARG A 76 -7.03 7.34 -23.81
N LEU A 77 -7.88 7.66 -22.85
CA LEU A 77 -7.76 8.81 -21.97
C LEU A 77 -7.95 8.34 -20.53
N ASP A 78 -6.89 8.34 -19.72
CA ASP A 78 -6.97 8.16 -18.28
C ASP A 78 -7.02 9.56 -17.64
N ALA A 79 -8.21 10.03 -17.31
CA ALA A 79 -8.43 11.41 -16.85
C ALA A 79 -8.67 11.45 -15.34
N TRP A 80 -7.88 12.24 -14.64
CA TRP A 80 -7.95 12.42 -13.19
C TRP A 80 -8.10 13.89 -12.81
N PHE A 81 -9.18 14.19 -12.12
CA PHE A 81 -9.47 15.47 -11.48
C PHE A 81 -9.00 15.40 -10.04
N ARG A 82 -7.86 16.03 -9.75
CA ARG A 82 -7.18 15.97 -8.45
C ARG A 82 -7.34 17.29 -7.71
N ASN A 83 -8.17 17.31 -6.68
CA ASN A 83 -8.36 18.47 -5.81
C ASN A 83 -7.31 18.45 -4.70
N ASP A 84 -6.03 18.52 -5.04
CA ASP A 84 -4.93 18.08 -4.17
C ASP A 84 -3.84 19.12 -3.95
N VAL A 85 -3.93 20.32 -4.56
CA VAL A 85 -2.96 21.39 -4.29
C VAL A 85 -3.00 21.74 -2.80
N ALA A 86 -1.85 21.59 -2.16
CA ALA A 86 -1.62 21.85 -0.76
C ALA A 86 -0.76 23.10 -0.57
N MET A 87 -0.78 23.64 0.65
CA MET A 87 0.09 24.75 1.08
C MET A 87 -0.03 26.02 0.22
N ARG A 88 -1.21 26.25 -0.36
CA ARG A 88 -1.58 27.44 -1.13
C ARG A 88 -2.97 27.94 -0.72
N PRO A 89 -3.26 29.25 -0.86
CA PRO A 89 -4.61 29.77 -0.65
C PRO A 89 -5.57 29.29 -1.74
N GLY A 90 -6.88 29.36 -1.46
CA GLY A 90 -7.94 29.01 -2.42
C GLY A 90 -8.28 27.51 -2.51
N GLY A 91 -7.78 26.70 -1.57
CA GLY A 91 -8.22 25.32 -1.38
C GLY A 91 -9.65 25.21 -0.83
N GLY A 92 -10.25 24.02 -0.96
CA GLY A 92 -11.60 23.75 -0.46
C GLY A 92 -12.28 22.62 -1.23
N SER A 93 -13.60 22.52 -1.10
CA SER A 93 -14.38 21.53 -1.87
C SER A 93 -14.61 22.03 -3.30
N ALA A 94 -14.13 21.27 -4.29
CA ALA A 94 -14.43 21.52 -5.70
C ALA A 94 -15.86 21.07 -6.05
N ARG A 95 -16.48 21.73 -7.03
CA ARG A 95 -17.77 21.35 -7.60
C ARG A 95 -17.74 21.55 -9.11
N TYR A 96 -18.11 20.54 -9.88
CA TYR A 96 -18.05 20.61 -11.34
C TYR A 96 -18.84 19.49 -11.99
N THR A 97 -19.25 19.70 -13.24
CA THR A 97 -19.61 18.63 -14.16
C THR A 97 -18.49 18.46 -15.18
N ALA A 98 -17.99 17.23 -15.38
CA ALA A 98 -16.99 16.91 -16.38
C ALA A 98 -17.62 16.12 -17.54
N GLN A 99 -17.32 16.51 -18.78
CA GLN A 99 -17.68 15.79 -20.00
C GLN A 99 -16.42 15.48 -20.80
N LEU A 100 -16.28 14.22 -21.23
CA LEU A 100 -15.12 13.74 -21.97
C LEU A 100 -15.55 13.27 -23.35
N LEU A 101 -14.83 13.69 -24.38
CA LEU A 101 -15.08 13.29 -25.76
C LEU A 101 -13.80 12.75 -26.40
N LEU A 102 -13.92 11.62 -27.09
CA LEU A 102 -12.85 11.06 -27.93
C LEU A 102 -13.32 11.07 -29.37
N ASP A 103 -12.56 11.73 -30.24
CA ASP A 103 -12.90 11.94 -31.65
C ASP A 103 -14.33 12.51 -31.82
N GLY A 104 -14.67 13.51 -31.00
CA GLY A 104 -15.98 14.18 -30.98
C GLY A 104 -17.13 13.38 -30.38
N LYS A 105 -16.92 12.12 -29.96
CA LYS A 105 -17.96 11.27 -29.36
C LYS A 105 -17.88 11.30 -27.84
N PRO A 106 -18.99 11.57 -27.12
CA PRO A 106 -19.01 11.49 -25.66
C PRO A 106 -18.64 10.08 -25.18
N VAL A 107 -17.67 10.01 -24.27
CA VAL A 107 -17.25 8.75 -23.60
C VAL A 107 -17.56 8.74 -22.11
N GLY A 108 -17.93 9.89 -21.54
CA GLY A 108 -18.36 10.01 -20.15
C GLY A 108 -18.87 11.41 -19.82
N ARG A 109 -19.80 11.48 -18.88
CA ARG A 109 -20.27 12.70 -18.24
C ARG A 109 -20.51 12.43 -16.76
N PHE A 110 -19.96 13.26 -15.89
CA PHE A 110 -19.96 13.05 -14.44
C PHE A 110 -20.29 14.34 -13.73
N ASP A 111 -21.30 14.30 -12.88
CA ASP A 111 -21.64 15.41 -12.00
C ASP A 111 -21.01 15.18 -10.63
N ILE A 112 -20.18 16.14 -10.20
CA ILE A 112 -19.42 16.10 -8.95
C ILE A 112 -19.92 17.27 -8.09
N PRO A 113 -21.01 17.06 -7.31
CA PRO A 113 -21.59 18.12 -6.48
C PRO A 113 -20.66 18.53 -5.34
N ARG A 114 -19.72 17.66 -4.98
CA ARG A 114 -18.67 17.92 -4.00
C ARG A 114 -17.49 16.96 -4.17
N GLN A 115 -16.29 17.50 -4.29
CA GLN A 115 -15.04 16.78 -4.13
C GLN A 115 -14.19 17.48 -3.06
N SER A 116 -13.97 16.82 -1.92
CA SER A 116 -13.16 17.36 -0.82
C SER A 116 -11.72 17.63 -1.27
N GLN A 117 -11.05 18.60 -0.63
CA GLN A 117 -9.62 18.79 -0.85
C GLN A 117 -8.84 17.55 -0.40
N TYR A 118 -7.68 17.34 -1.02
CA TYR A 118 -6.78 16.20 -0.88
C TYR A 118 -7.34 14.87 -1.41
N THR A 119 -8.36 14.95 -2.27
CA THR A 119 -8.95 13.80 -2.97
C THR A 119 -8.87 13.97 -4.48
N ALA A 120 -9.03 12.87 -5.19
CA ALA A 120 -9.02 12.77 -6.64
C ALA A 120 -10.16 11.88 -7.13
N TRP A 121 -10.65 12.15 -8.32
CA TRP A 121 -11.55 11.27 -9.04
C TRP A 121 -11.01 11.06 -10.46
N GLY A 122 -10.96 9.82 -10.93
CA GLY A 122 -10.51 9.55 -12.29
C GLY A 122 -10.82 8.15 -12.79
N ARG A 123 -10.74 7.99 -14.10
CA ARG A 123 -11.08 6.73 -14.80
C ARG A 123 -10.44 6.67 -16.19
N LEU A 124 -10.26 5.45 -16.68
CA LEU A 124 -9.85 5.18 -18.06
C LEU A 124 -11.05 5.15 -19.02
N PHE A 125 -10.95 5.90 -20.11
CA PHE A 125 -11.89 5.96 -21.22
C PHE A 125 -11.21 5.52 -22.51
N VAL A 126 -11.96 4.88 -23.42
CA VAL A 126 -11.41 4.32 -24.68
C VAL A 126 -12.36 4.61 -25.84
N SER A 127 -11.83 5.09 -26.97
CA SER A 127 -12.59 5.28 -28.21
C SER A 127 -12.89 3.90 -28.83
N ARG A 128 -14.14 3.64 -29.23
CA ARG A 128 -14.48 2.40 -29.97
C ARG A 128 -14.00 2.47 -31.42
N PRO A 129 -13.41 1.38 -31.95
CA PRO A 129 -14.20 0.18 -32.31
C PRO A 129 -13.93 -1.14 -31.54
N GLY A 130 -12.90 -1.23 -30.68
CA GLY A 130 -12.32 -2.53 -30.26
C GLY A 130 -12.74 -3.17 -28.91
N GLY A 131 -13.64 -2.56 -28.12
CA GLY A 131 -14.00 -3.08 -26.78
C GLY A 131 -13.02 -2.66 -25.66
N PRO A 132 -13.16 -3.18 -24.43
CA PRO A 132 -12.23 -2.86 -23.32
C PRO A 132 -10.80 -3.33 -23.67
N PRO A 133 -9.75 -2.68 -23.13
CA PRO A 133 -8.37 -3.13 -23.33
C PRO A 133 -8.24 -4.63 -23.01
N PRO A 134 -7.43 -5.40 -23.78
CA PRO A 134 -7.22 -6.80 -23.46
C PRO A 134 -6.65 -6.94 -22.06
N LEU A 135 -7.23 -7.83 -21.25
CA LEU A 135 -6.65 -8.15 -19.95
C LEU A 135 -5.41 -9.01 -20.17
N VAL A 136 -4.24 -8.46 -19.83
CA VAL A 136 -2.98 -9.19 -19.91
C VAL A 136 -2.94 -10.19 -18.75
N ARG A 137 -2.72 -11.47 -19.06
CA ARG A 137 -2.39 -12.49 -18.06
C ARG A 137 -0.88 -12.47 -17.87
N GLN A 138 -0.44 -11.87 -16.77
CA GLN A 138 0.98 -11.87 -16.41
C GLN A 138 1.39 -13.24 -15.87
N ASP A 139 2.69 -13.55 -15.95
CA ASP A 139 3.28 -14.69 -15.24
C ASP A 139 3.54 -14.29 -13.78
N PRO A 140 2.73 -14.78 -12.82
CA PRO A 140 2.90 -14.42 -11.41
C PRO A 140 4.21 -14.99 -10.84
N GLY A 141 4.73 -16.09 -11.38
CA GLY A 141 6.03 -16.65 -11.01
C GLY A 141 7.16 -15.71 -11.40
N TYR A 142 7.13 -15.17 -12.63
CA TYR A 142 8.09 -14.16 -13.07
C TYR A 142 8.04 -12.88 -12.23
N LEU A 143 6.84 -12.35 -11.97
CA LEU A 143 6.68 -11.16 -11.11
C LEU A 143 7.21 -11.41 -9.69
N ALA A 144 6.91 -12.59 -9.15
CA ALA A 144 7.45 -13.06 -7.89
C ALA A 144 8.90 -13.57 -7.99
N ASP A 145 9.59 -13.54 -9.12
CA ASP A 145 11.02 -13.81 -9.22
C ASP A 145 11.79 -12.50 -9.32
N ALA A 146 11.21 -11.51 -10.02
CA ALA A 146 11.70 -10.14 -10.11
C ALA A 146 11.57 -9.33 -8.80
N GLY A 147 10.90 -9.87 -7.77
CA GLY A 147 10.66 -9.14 -6.51
C GLY A 147 9.55 -8.08 -6.60
N ALA A 148 8.77 -8.08 -7.68
CA ALA A 148 7.67 -7.15 -7.85
C ALA A 148 6.55 -7.45 -6.84
N VAL A 149 6.17 -8.72 -6.68
CA VAL A 149 5.12 -9.18 -5.75
C VAL A 149 5.58 -10.37 -4.91
N ALA A 150 4.81 -10.73 -3.88
CA ALA A 150 5.01 -11.98 -3.14
C ALA A 150 4.68 -13.22 -4.01
N ARG A 151 5.26 -14.38 -3.66
CA ARG A 151 5.01 -15.63 -4.38
C ARG A 151 3.70 -16.27 -3.94
N TYR A 152 2.60 -15.77 -4.51
CA TYR A 152 1.28 -16.35 -4.30
C TYR A 152 1.19 -17.78 -4.87
N ASN A 153 0.50 -18.68 -4.16
CA ASN A 153 0.27 -20.04 -4.61
C ASN A 153 -0.74 -20.05 -5.78
N THR A 154 -0.35 -20.61 -6.91
CA THR A 154 -1.19 -20.66 -8.12
C THR A 154 -1.81 -22.04 -8.38
N GLU A 155 -1.50 -23.05 -7.56
CA GLU A 155 -1.88 -24.45 -7.82
C GLU A 155 -3.37 -24.75 -7.61
N HIS A 156 -3.98 -24.14 -6.59
CA HIS A 156 -5.32 -24.54 -6.13
C HIS A 156 -6.43 -23.55 -6.51
N GLY A 157 -6.09 -22.45 -7.18
CA GLY A 157 -7.02 -21.38 -7.53
C GLY A 157 -7.72 -20.78 -6.31
N VAL A 158 -8.93 -20.26 -6.51
CA VAL A 158 -9.81 -19.73 -5.44
C VAL A 158 -11.23 -20.26 -5.63
N ASP A 159 -12.06 -20.15 -4.60
CA ASP A 159 -13.45 -20.60 -4.69
C ASP A 159 -14.28 -19.69 -5.61
N GLU A 160 -15.09 -20.29 -6.48
CA GLU A 160 -15.96 -19.56 -7.42
C GLU A 160 -16.95 -18.64 -6.69
N ALA A 161 -17.39 -18.99 -5.47
CA ALA A 161 -18.24 -18.14 -4.64
C ALA A 161 -17.57 -16.79 -4.30
N LEU A 162 -16.24 -16.78 -4.10
CA LEU A 162 -15.47 -15.57 -3.86
C LEU A 162 -15.39 -14.71 -5.13
N LEU A 163 -15.17 -15.32 -6.29
CA LEU A 163 -15.16 -14.59 -7.56
C LEU A 163 -16.55 -14.03 -7.92
N ALA A 164 -17.61 -14.80 -7.63
CA ALA A 164 -18.99 -14.37 -7.80
C ALA A 164 -19.34 -13.18 -6.89
N SER A 165 -18.85 -13.14 -5.65
CA SER A 165 -19.09 -12.02 -4.74
C SER A 165 -18.44 -10.72 -5.23
N LEU A 166 -17.24 -10.78 -5.81
CA LEU A 166 -16.61 -9.61 -6.46
C LEU A 166 -17.46 -9.11 -7.63
N GLY A 167 -18.00 -10.01 -8.45
CA GLY A 167 -18.90 -9.66 -9.54
C GLY A 167 -20.20 -9.00 -9.06
N ALA A 168 -20.82 -9.55 -8.02
CA ALA A 168 -22.04 -9.01 -7.43
C ALA A 168 -21.82 -7.62 -6.83
N ALA A 169 -20.70 -7.41 -6.13
CA ALA A 169 -20.34 -6.10 -5.58
C ALA A 169 -20.14 -5.03 -6.67
N MET A 170 -19.52 -5.39 -7.81
CA MET A 170 -19.37 -4.46 -8.94
C MET A 170 -20.68 -4.16 -9.66
N ALA A 171 -21.67 -5.05 -9.58
CA ALA A 171 -22.99 -4.87 -10.17
C ALA A 171 -23.91 -3.98 -9.33
N ALA A 172 -23.57 -3.73 -8.06
CA ALA A 172 -24.32 -2.85 -7.19
C ALA A 172 -24.27 -1.39 -7.70
N PRO A 173 -25.38 -0.63 -7.65
CA PRO A 173 -25.43 0.73 -8.22
C PRO A 173 -24.41 1.70 -7.64
N ASP A 174 -24.08 1.56 -6.36
CA ASP A 174 -23.14 2.40 -5.62
C ASP A 174 -21.68 2.24 -6.08
N TRP A 175 -21.32 1.11 -6.69
CA TRP A 175 -19.97 0.89 -7.24
C TRP A 175 -19.58 1.93 -8.29
N ALA A 176 -20.56 2.39 -9.08
CA ALA A 176 -20.35 3.36 -10.15
C ALA A 176 -20.38 4.82 -9.67
N THR A 177 -20.80 5.07 -8.42
CA THR A 177 -20.88 6.42 -7.85
C THR A 177 -19.51 7.09 -7.83
N PRO A 178 -19.37 8.31 -8.39
CA PRO A 178 -18.14 9.07 -8.27
C PRO A 178 -17.72 9.27 -6.81
N LEU A 179 -16.42 9.16 -6.53
CA LEU A 179 -15.84 9.25 -5.18
C LEU A 179 -16.34 8.17 -4.19
N GLY A 180 -17.03 7.14 -4.67
CA GLY A 180 -17.46 6.00 -3.86
C GLY A 180 -16.29 5.11 -3.41
N ALA A 181 -16.44 4.48 -2.24
CA ALA A 181 -15.38 3.69 -1.61
C ALA A 181 -15.10 2.35 -2.28
N ARG A 182 -16.04 1.80 -3.07
CA ARG A 182 -15.89 0.52 -3.80
C ARG A 182 -15.35 -0.60 -2.91
N GLN A 183 -15.99 -0.79 -1.76
CA GLN A 183 -15.66 -1.80 -0.74
C GLN A 183 -14.30 -1.63 -0.03
N VAL A 184 -13.61 -0.50 -0.24
CA VAL A 184 -12.49 -0.10 0.64
C VAL A 184 -13.07 0.39 1.97
N ALA A 185 -12.48 -0.03 3.10
CA ALA A 185 -12.95 0.40 4.41
C ALA A 185 -12.68 1.90 4.61
N GLN A 186 -13.74 2.68 4.80
CA GLN A 186 -13.60 4.14 4.97
C GLN A 186 -13.09 4.54 6.35
N ASP A 187 -13.56 3.84 7.39
CA ASP A 187 -12.97 3.93 8.73
C ASP A 187 -11.81 2.95 8.82
N MET A 188 -10.59 3.45 8.58
CA MET A 188 -9.42 2.59 8.59
C MET A 188 -9.03 2.17 10.01
N TYR A 189 -9.49 2.85 11.07
CA TYR A 189 -9.18 2.47 12.45
C TYR A 189 -9.84 1.16 12.90
N GLN A 190 -10.80 0.65 12.12
CA GLN A 190 -11.53 -0.56 12.46
C GLN A 190 -10.58 -1.75 12.72
N PRO A 191 -10.66 -2.35 13.92
CA PRO A 191 -9.86 -3.53 14.23
C PRO A 191 -10.39 -4.77 13.49
N GLY A 192 -9.57 -5.81 13.44
CA GLY A 192 -9.92 -7.10 12.83
C GLY A 192 -9.29 -7.31 11.45
N GLY A 193 -9.47 -8.52 10.92
CA GLY A 193 -9.04 -8.87 9.57
C GLY A 193 -9.88 -8.13 8.52
N ARG A 194 -9.23 -7.59 7.49
CA ARG A 194 -9.89 -6.88 6.40
C ARG A 194 -9.33 -7.33 5.06
N ALA A 195 -10.20 -7.50 4.06
CA ALA A 195 -9.84 -7.95 2.72
C ALA A 195 -8.96 -6.96 1.95
N ASP A 196 -8.79 -5.73 2.43
CA ASP A 196 -7.94 -4.70 1.84
C ASP A 196 -6.58 -4.53 2.56
N ILE A 197 -6.27 -5.32 3.60
CA ILE A 197 -4.99 -5.26 4.34
C ILE A 197 -4.18 -6.55 4.14
N GLY A 198 -3.02 -6.43 3.50
CA GLY A 198 -2.02 -7.49 3.37
C GLY A 198 -0.82 -7.04 2.53
N PRO A 199 0.11 -7.92 2.15
CA PRO A 199 1.15 -7.59 1.15
C PRO A 199 0.55 -7.08 -0.16
N ALA A 200 -0.62 -7.61 -0.53
CA ALA A 200 -1.55 -7.09 -1.51
C ALA A 200 -2.98 -7.24 -0.95
N THR A 201 -3.98 -6.55 -1.51
CA THR A 201 -5.39 -6.78 -1.13
C THR A 201 -5.85 -8.18 -1.57
N GLN A 202 -6.93 -8.71 -0.99
CA GLN A 202 -7.48 -10.01 -1.37
C GLN A 202 -7.83 -10.04 -2.87
N SER A 203 -8.45 -8.99 -3.41
CA SER A 203 -8.76 -8.90 -4.86
C SER A 203 -7.51 -8.90 -5.74
N GLN A 204 -6.41 -8.28 -5.28
CA GLN A 204 -5.13 -8.29 -5.98
C GLN A 204 -4.46 -9.67 -5.89
N ALA A 205 -4.50 -10.32 -4.73
CA ALA A 205 -4.02 -11.69 -4.55
C ALA A 205 -4.75 -12.67 -5.47
N ILE A 206 -6.09 -12.60 -5.53
CA ILE A 206 -6.91 -13.40 -6.45
C ILE A 206 -6.51 -13.12 -7.90
N TRP A 207 -6.32 -11.85 -8.27
CA TRP A 207 -5.92 -11.49 -9.63
C TRP A 207 -4.54 -12.06 -9.99
N LEU A 208 -3.55 -11.96 -9.10
CA LEU A 208 -2.22 -12.55 -9.27
C LEU A 208 -2.27 -14.08 -9.38
N MET A 209 -3.12 -14.74 -8.59
CA MET A 209 -3.24 -16.20 -8.58
C MET A 209 -3.94 -16.76 -9.83
N THR A 210 -5.00 -16.09 -10.29
CA THR A 210 -5.95 -16.69 -11.24
C THR A 210 -5.97 -16.02 -12.61
N GLY A 211 -5.62 -14.74 -12.68
CA GLY A 211 -5.87 -13.89 -13.84
C GLY A 211 -7.36 -13.62 -14.12
N ASP A 212 -8.28 -13.90 -13.17
CA ASP A 212 -9.72 -13.73 -13.37
C ASP A 212 -10.08 -12.24 -13.58
N ARG A 213 -10.94 -12.00 -14.59
CA ARG A 213 -11.35 -10.65 -15.00
C ARG A 213 -12.15 -9.91 -13.92
N ARG A 214 -12.91 -10.62 -13.09
CA ARG A 214 -13.69 -10.04 -12.00
C ARG A 214 -12.76 -9.49 -10.92
N ALA A 215 -11.74 -10.27 -10.54
CA ALA A 215 -10.73 -9.83 -9.59
C ALA A 215 -9.92 -8.63 -10.13
N ALA A 216 -9.52 -8.67 -11.40
CA ALA A 216 -8.85 -7.55 -12.05
C ALA A 216 -9.69 -6.27 -12.04
N ALA A 217 -10.95 -6.35 -12.48
CA ALA A 217 -11.85 -5.20 -12.52
C ALA A 217 -12.16 -4.64 -11.13
N PHE A 218 -12.30 -5.52 -10.13
CA PHE A 218 -12.52 -5.12 -8.75
C PHE A 218 -11.30 -4.40 -8.17
N ALA A 219 -10.09 -4.95 -8.36
CA ALA A 219 -8.84 -4.35 -7.90
C ALA A 219 -8.57 -2.99 -8.58
N ILE A 220 -8.83 -2.87 -9.89
CA ILE A 220 -8.76 -1.59 -10.62
C ILE A 220 -9.80 -0.61 -10.08
N GLY A 221 -11.00 -1.08 -9.77
CA GLY A 221 -12.05 -0.27 -9.18
C GLY A 221 -11.63 0.31 -7.82
N GLN A 222 -11.04 -0.51 -6.95
CA GLN A 222 -10.48 -0.05 -5.67
C GLN A 222 -9.30 0.93 -5.85
N ALA A 223 -8.43 0.71 -6.84
CA ALA A 223 -7.34 1.65 -7.16
C ALA A 223 -7.85 3.03 -7.63
N GLU A 224 -8.97 3.05 -8.34
CA GLU A 224 -9.68 4.29 -8.68
C GLU A 224 -10.35 4.93 -7.44
N ALA A 225 -10.93 4.13 -6.54
CA ALA A 225 -11.50 4.62 -5.27
C ALA A 225 -10.45 5.18 -4.31
N ALA A 226 -9.18 4.72 -4.40
CA ALA A 226 -8.05 5.26 -3.65
C ALA A 226 -7.91 6.78 -3.81
N GLY A 227 -8.33 7.33 -4.97
CA GLY A 227 -8.42 8.77 -5.20
C GLY A 227 -9.30 9.50 -4.17
N SER A 228 -10.38 8.89 -3.71
CA SER A 228 -11.31 9.53 -2.78
C SER A 228 -10.77 9.63 -1.34
N VAL A 229 -9.68 8.93 -1.01
CA VAL A 229 -9.03 8.99 0.30
C VAL A 229 -8.28 10.32 0.45
N PRO A 230 -8.43 11.08 1.56
CA PRO A 230 -7.83 12.40 1.72
C PRO A 230 -6.34 12.36 2.08
N TRP A 231 -5.53 11.63 1.30
CA TRP A 231 -4.07 11.53 1.46
C TRP A 231 -3.27 12.22 0.35
N HIS A 232 -3.92 12.89 -0.61
CA HIS A 232 -3.27 13.50 -1.75
C HIS A 232 -2.85 14.93 -1.45
N HIS A 233 -1.58 15.15 -1.16
CA HIS A 233 -1.08 16.48 -0.82
C HIS A 233 0.00 16.91 -1.81
N TRP A 234 -0.40 17.63 -2.86
CA TRP A 234 0.50 18.08 -3.92
C TRP A 234 1.03 19.48 -3.62
N ASP A 235 2.34 19.64 -3.50
CA ASP A 235 3.00 20.93 -3.39
C ASP A 235 3.45 21.40 -4.78
N PRO A 236 2.87 22.47 -5.37
CA PRO A 236 3.27 22.98 -6.68
C PRO A 236 4.71 23.48 -6.74
N THR A 237 5.34 23.69 -5.58
CA THR A 237 6.74 24.10 -5.46
C THR A 237 7.66 22.96 -5.01
N GLY A 238 7.09 21.79 -4.71
CA GLY A 238 7.83 20.58 -4.36
C GLY A 238 8.63 20.01 -5.52
N GLY A 239 9.29 18.87 -5.27
CA GLY A 239 10.19 18.25 -6.24
C GLY A 239 11.39 19.14 -6.55
N ASP A 240 11.66 19.34 -7.85
CA ASP A 240 12.68 20.25 -8.39
C ASP A 240 12.12 21.66 -8.69
N GLY A 241 11.04 22.05 -8.01
CA GLY A 241 10.32 23.30 -8.27
C GLY A 241 9.24 23.20 -9.35
N LYS A 242 9.03 22.01 -9.93
CA LYS A 242 7.98 21.72 -10.92
C LYS A 242 6.73 21.06 -10.32
N GLY A 243 6.73 20.86 -9.01
CA GLY A 243 5.66 20.20 -8.28
C GLY A 243 6.04 18.78 -7.82
N GLY A 244 5.52 18.39 -6.68
CA GLY A 244 5.72 17.05 -6.10
C GLY A 244 4.75 16.81 -4.95
N TRP A 245 4.69 15.58 -4.45
CA TRP A 245 3.98 15.26 -3.21
C TRP A 245 4.67 15.92 -2.00
N LEU A 246 3.90 16.22 -0.94
CA LEU A 246 4.46 16.88 0.24
C LEU A 246 5.62 16.08 0.84
N ASP A 247 6.68 16.83 1.16
CA ASP A 247 7.98 16.31 1.57
C ASP A 247 8.43 17.06 2.84
N VAL A 248 8.78 16.29 3.88
CA VAL A 248 9.24 16.84 5.17
C VAL A 248 10.64 17.45 5.12
N ARG A 249 11.43 17.28 4.07
CA ARG A 249 12.67 18.03 3.84
C ARG A 249 12.37 19.52 3.63
N ARG A 250 11.27 19.83 2.94
CA ARG A 250 10.76 21.20 2.75
C ARG A 250 9.87 21.65 3.91
N TRP A 251 9.12 20.71 4.49
CA TRP A 251 8.18 20.98 5.58
C TRP A 251 8.47 20.15 6.84
N PRO A 252 9.59 20.41 7.57
CA PRO A 252 10.04 19.51 8.63
C PRO A 252 9.09 19.34 9.81
N ARG A 253 8.29 20.38 10.09
CA ARG A 253 7.32 20.41 11.19
C ARG A 253 5.92 19.93 10.77
N LEU A 254 5.68 19.67 9.49
CA LEU A 254 4.35 19.33 9.00
C LEU A 254 3.87 18.02 9.63
N TRP A 255 2.62 18.06 10.06
CA TRP A 255 1.83 16.93 10.48
C TRP A 255 0.42 17.10 9.91
N THR A 256 -0.01 16.19 9.04
CA THR A 256 -1.32 16.31 8.37
C THR A 256 -2.50 16.02 9.29
N ASP A 257 -2.24 15.48 10.49
CA ASP A 257 -3.22 15.36 11.54
C ASP A 257 -3.65 16.74 12.06
N GLY A 258 -4.92 16.89 12.47
CA GLY A 258 -5.46 18.15 12.97
C GLY A 258 -4.68 18.74 14.16
N ARG A 259 -4.01 17.90 14.96
CA ARG A 259 -3.12 18.32 16.06
C ARG A 259 -1.88 19.09 15.59
N GLY A 260 -1.54 19.03 14.30
CA GLY A 260 -0.48 19.85 13.69
C GLY A 260 -0.79 21.35 13.68
N GLY A 261 -2.06 21.74 13.79
CA GLY A 261 -2.48 23.15 13.78
C GLY A 261 -2.27 23.84 12.42
N PRO A 262 -2.10 25.17 12.39
CA PRO A 262 -1.86 25.89 11.14
C PRO A 262 -0.43 25.67 10.60
N PRO A 263 -0.15 26.05 9.34
CA PRO A 263 1.22 26.07 8.83
C PRO A 263 2.17 26.88 9.72
N PRO A 264 3.44 26.45 9.85
CA PRO A 264 4.04 25.30 9.16
C PRO A 264 3.92 23.98 9.94
N GLY A 265 3.10 23.93 11.00
CA GLY A 265 2.86 22.72 11.80
C GLY A 265 1.86 21.76 11.18
N GLY A 266 0.81 22.27 10.54
CA GLY A 266 -0.17 21.49 9.80
C GLY A 266 -0.48 22.06 8.41
N LEU A 267 -1.50 21.49 7.77
CA LEU A 267 -1.94 21.88 6.43
C LEU A 267 -2.57 23.27 6.43
N MET A 268 -2.41 24.01 5.32
CA MET A 268 -3.00 25.34 5.18
C MET A 268 -4.54 25.29 5.17
N GLN A 269 -5.11 24.30 4.48
CA GLN A 269 -6.51 23.94 4.64
C GLN A 269 -6.56 22.60 5.40
N PRO A 270 -7.28 22.52 6.53
CA PRO A 270 -7.44 21.25 7.24
C PRO A 270 -8.22 20.25 6.39
N ILE A 271 -7.97 18.95 6.60
CA ILE A 271 -8.79 17.89 6.01
C ILE A 271 -10.21 18.04 6.56
N ALA A 272 -11.20 18.09 5.66
CA ALA A 272 -12.59 18.22 6.06
C ALA A 272 -13.06 16.97 6.85
N SER A 273 -13.80 17.18 7.94
CA SER A 273 -14.28 16.10 8.82
C SER A 273 -15.37 15.23 8.19
N ASP A 274 -16.02 15.73 7.14
CA ASP A 274 -17.15 15.11 6.44
C ASP A 274 -16.72 14.47 5.10
N THR A 275 -15.45 14.08 4.96
CA THR A 275 -14.99 13.31 3.79
C THR A 275 -15.57 11.89 3.75
N GLY A 276 -16.07 11.41 4.90
CA GLY A 276 -16.47 10.01 5.09
C GLY A 276 -15.29 9.07 5.35
N TRP A 277 -14.05 9.53 5.21
CA TRP A 277 -12.84 8.75 5.37
C TRP A 277 -12.15 9.08 6.70
N ALA A 278 -11.67 8.05 7.40
CA ALA A 278 -10.77 8.15 8.53
C ALA A 278 -9.49 7.35 8.23
N PRO A 279 -8.51 7.93 7.50
CA PRO A 279 -7.27 7.25 7.17
C PRO A 279 -6.44 6.93 8.40
N ASP A 280 -5.79 5.78 8.40
CA ASP A 280 -4.90 5.33 9.47
C ASP A 280 -3.68 4.61 8.91
N CYS A 281 -2.50 4.91 9.47
CA CYS A 281 -1.24 4.34 9.01
C CYS A 281 -1.11 2.85 9.38
N ALA A 282 -1.71 2.42 10.49
CA ALA A 282 -1.65 1.03 10.95
C ALA A 282 -2.59 0.08 10.21
N HIS A 283 -3.55 0.61 9.45
CA HIS A 283 -4.56 -0.18 8.72
C HIS A 283 -4.75 0.31 7.27
N GLN A 284 -3.71 0.91 6.68
CA GLN A 284 -3.75 1.39 5.30
C GLN A 284 -3.63 0.24 4.28
N PRO A 285 -4.51 0.18 3.27
CA PRO A 285 -4.41 -0.78 2.18
C PRO A 285 -3.27 -0.42 1.20
N ASP A 286 -2.89 -1.34 0.32
CA ASP A 286 -2.13 -1.02 -0.90
C ASP A 286 -3.02 -1.16 -2.11
N LEU A 287 -3.62 -0.06 -2.53
CA LEU A 287 -4.63 -0.08 -3.59
C LEU A 287 -4.03 0.12 -4.98
N GLY A 288 -2.89 0.81 -5.08
CA GLY A 288 -2.36 1.30 -6.35
C GLY A 288 -1.26 0.42 -6.96
N PHE A 289 -0.46 -0.27 -6.15
CA PHE A 289 0.79 -0.85 -6.66
C PHE A 289 0.58 -2.04 -7.60
N VAL A 290 -0.17 -3.07 -7.20
CA VAL A 290 -0.47 -4.21 -8.09
C VAL A 290 -1.24 -3.74 -9.34
N PRO A 291 -2.29 -2.90 -9.24
CA PRO A 291 -2.95 -2.34 -10.42
C PRO A 291 -2.01 -1.54 -11.32
N TYR A 292 -1.06 -0.77 -10.79
CA TYR A 292 -0.03 -0.11 -11.59
C TYR A 292 0.81 -1.13 -12.36
N LEU A 293 1.37 -2.13 -11.67
CA LEU A 293 2.23 -3.14 -12.31
C LEU A 293 1.53 -3.90 -13.42
N LEU A 294 0.27 -4.28 -13.22
CA LEU A 294 -0.44 -5.16 -14.15
C LEU A 294 -1.12 -4.39 -15.30
N THR A 295 -1.33 -3.08 -15.16
CA THR A 295 -1.99 -2.26 -16.20
C THR A 295 -1.08 -1.23 -16.87
N GLY A 296 0.02 -0.83 -16.23
CA GLY A 296 0.88 0.27 -16.66
C GLY A 296 0.21 1.65 -16.58
N ARG A 297 -0.96 1.78 -15.92
CA ARG A 297 -1.66 3.07 -15.77
C ARG A 297 -0.88 3.98 -14.82
N ARG A 298 -0.24 5.02 -15.38
CA ARG A 298 0.58 5.97 -14.63
C ARG A 298 -0.18 6.69 -13.51
N ALA A 299 -1.48 6.87 -13.65
CA ALA A 299 -2.31 7.42 -12.56
C ALA A 299 -2.29 6.57 -11.28
N PHE A 300 -2.10 5.25 -11.37
CA PHE A 300 -1.93 4.39 -10.20
C PHE A 300 -0.53 4.51 -9.58
N LEU A 301 0.50 4.83 -10.37
CA LEU A 301 1.81 5.21 -9.81
C LEU A 301 1.70 6.50 -9.00
N ASP A 302 1.00 7.51 -9.52
CA ASP A 302 0.76 8.76 -8.79
C ASP A 302 0.07 8.49 -7.42
N GLN A 303 -0.85 7.53 -7.38
CA GLN A 303 -1.53 7.09 -6.15
C GLN A 303 -0.57 6.45 -5.14
N VAL A 304 0.28 5.54 -5.62
CA VAL A 304 1.31 4.89 -4.80
C VAL A 304 2.26 5.94 -4.20
N GLN A 305 2.70 6.91 -5.00
CA GLN A 305 3.58 7.99 -4.53
C GLN A 305 2.88 8.92 -3.53
N ALA A 306 1.62 9.29 -3.78
CA ALA A 306 0.85 10.13 -2.86
C ALA A 306 0.69 9.47 -1.48
N GLN A 307 0.31 8.18 -1.47
CA GLN A 307 0.15 7.40 -0.24
C GLN A 307 1.49 7.19 0.50
N ALA A 308 2.58 6.99 -0.24
CA ALA A 308 3.93 6.89 0.32
C ALA A 308 4.38 8.19 1.00
N ALA A 309 4.17 9.34 0.34
CA ALA A 309 4.44 10.65 0.93
C ALA A 309 3.57 10.89 2.17
N TRP A 310 2.27 10.57 2.09
CA TRP A 310 1.35 10.64 3.22
C TRP A 310 1.79 9.78 4.42
N SER A 311 2.33 8.59 4.18
CA SER A 311 2.87 7.72 5.24
C SER A 311 3.98 8.38 6.06
N VAL A 312 4.66 9.42 5.52
CA VAL A 312 5.64 10.22 6.25
C VAL A 312 5.00 11.44 6.91
N VAL A 313 4.25 12.26 6.15
CA VAL A 313 3.70 13.52 6.67
C VAL A 313 2.55 13.35 7.67
N SER A 314 1.93 12.16 7.71
CA SER A 314 0.92 11.79 8.72
C SER A 314 1.51 11.42 10.08
N GLN A 315 2.83 11.14 10.15
CA GLN A 315 3.49 10.80 11.40
C GLN A 315 3.73 12.05 12.25
N TRP A 316 3.67 11.91 13.56
CA TRP A 316 4.01 13.01 14.46
C TRP A 316 5.50 13.42 14.29
N PRO A 317 5.85 14.71 14.12
CA PRO A 317 7.22 15.12 13.79
C PRO A 317 8.31 14.59 14.73
N ALA A 318 8.04 14.54 16.04
CA ALA A 318 9.02 14.02 17.01
C ALA A 318 9.30 12.52 16.82
N ALA A 319 8.31 11.74 16.38
CA ALA A 319 8.47 10.32 16.07
C ALA A 319 9.33 10.08 14.83
N ARG A 320 9.41 11.06 13.91
CA ARG A 320 10.23 10.95 12.68
C ARG A 320 11.73 11.16 12.91
N GLY A 321 12.12 11.56 14.12
CA GLY A 321 13.48 12.02 14.41
C GLY A 321 13.69 13.50 14.08
N ASN A 322 14.88 13.99 14.40
CA ASN A 322 15.21 15.40 14.25
C ASN A 322 16.10 15.59 13.01
N PRO A 323 15.66 16.31 11.96
CA PRO A 323 16.43 16.51 10.73
C PRO A 323 17.79 17.22 10.94
N SER A 324 18.02 17.85 12.10
CA SER A 324 19.32 18.40 12.47
C SER A 324 20.34 17.34 12.91
N ASN A 325 19.91 16.09 13.15
CA ASN A 325 20.78 14.97 13.48
C ASN A 325 21.33 14.30 12.22
N SER A 326 22.55 13.75 12.29
CA SER A 326 23.21 13.07 11.17
C SER A 326 22.86 11.58 11.02
N GLY A 327 21.94 11.05 11.83
CA GLY A 327 21.57 9.64 11.81
C GLY A 327 20.72 9.24 10.60
N PRO A 328 20.70 7.95 10.23
CA PRO A 328 19.82 7.47 9.18
C PRO A 328 18.35 7.66 9.57
N GLY A 329 17.52 8.04 8.60
CA GLY A 329 16.08 8.19 8.80
C GLY A 329 15.66 9.44 9.59
N GLU A 330 16.58 10.30 10.01
CA GLU A 330 16.25 11.45 10.84
C GLU A 330 15.40 12.50 10.09
N GLY A 331 14.24 12.85 10.67
CA GLY A 331 13.28 13.79 10.10
C GLY A 331 12.17 13.15 9.25
N PHE A 332 12.32 11.88 8.86
CA PHE A 332 11.37 11.14 8.02
C PHE A 332 11.17 9.67 8.43
N ASN A 333 11.56 9.29 9.65
CA ASN A 333 11.41 7.92 10.13
C ASN A 333 9.93 7.54 10.30
N VAL A 334 9.52 6.38 9.80
CA VAL A 334 8.12 5.87 9.91
C VAL A 334 8.01 4.66 10.84
N VAL A 335 9.11 4.19 11.41
CA VAL A 335 9.18 2.99 12.25
C VAL A 335 9.26 3.35 13.74
N ARG A 336 10.06 4.36 14.08
CA ARG A 336 10.32 4.81 15.44
C ARG A 336 9.01 5.14 16.16
N THR A 337 8.82 4.54 17.34
CA THR A 337 7.65 4.76 18.21
C THR A 337 6.29 4.44 17.55
N ASN A 338 6.28 3.65 16.47
CA ASN A 338 5.07 3.25 15.77
C ASN A 338 4.59 1.86 16.24
N GLN A 339 3.34 1.51 15.93
CA GLN A 339 2.91 0.12 15.92
C GLN A 339 3.71 -0.62 14.84
N VAL A 340 4.10 -1.87 15.09
CA VAL A 340 4.94 -2.63 14.15
C VAL A 340 4.22 -2.83 12.81
N ARG A 341 2.91 -3.08 12.83
CA ARG A 341 2.10 -3.13 11.59
C ARG A 341 2.06 -1.79 10.85
N GLY A 342 1.91 -0.67 11.56
CA GLY A 342 1.95 0.67 10.93
C GLY A 342 3.29 0.99 10.30
N ALA A 343 4.38 0.60 10.97
CA ALA A 343 5.71 0.68 10.39
C ALA A 343 5.86 -0.20 9.14
N ALA A 344 5.36 -1.44 9.18
CA ALA A 344 5.40 -2.37 8.06
C ALA A 344 4.67 -1.82 6.82
N TRP A 345 3.48 -1.24 7.00
CA TRP A 345 2.69 -0.70 5.89
C TRP A 345 3.22 0.63 5.35
N ALA A 346 3.73 1.50 6.22
CA ALA A 346 4.40 2.72 5.77
C ALA A 346 5.66 2.39 4.94
N LEU A 347 6.48 1.44 5.40
CA LEU A 347 7.65 0.97 4.63
C LEU A 347 7.26 0.31 3.32
N ARG A 348 6.20 -0.53 3.31
CA ARG A 348 5.67 -1.12 2.06
C ARG A 348 5.35 -0.03 1.04
N GLN A 349 4.69 1.05 1.45
CA GLN A 349 4.37 2.14 0.53
C GLN A 349 5.60 2.89 0.03
N LEU A 350 6.55 3.21 0.93
CA LEU A 350 7.81 3.87 0.56
C LEU A 350 8.63 3.02 -0.41
N ASP A 351 8.79 1.73 -0.13
CA ASP A 351 9.55 0.79 -0.95
C ASP A 351 8.87 0.53 -2.30
N ASN A 352 7.54 0.43 -2.32
CA ASN A 352 6.76 0.33 -3.56
C ASN A 352 6.94 1.59 -4.43
N ALA A 353 6.80 2.78 -3.85
CA ALA A 353 6.93 4.03 -4.58
C ALA A 353 8.37 4.27 -5.08
N ALA A 354 9.39 4.02 -4.25
CA ALA A 354 10.79 4.20 -4.60
C ALA A 354 11.26 3.23 -5.70
N TRP A 355 10.74 2.00 -5.70
CA TRP A 355 11.07 0.99 -6.73
C TRP A 355 10.31 1.21 -8.04
N ALA A 356 9.03 1.62 -7.96
CA ALA A 356 8.17 1.79 -9.14
C ALA A 356 8.37 3.10 -9.91
N SER A 357 8.94 4.12 -9.27
CA SER A 357 9.09 5.44 -9.88
C SER A 357 10.30 5.51 -10.81
N ASP A 358 10.11 6.09 -11.99
CA ASP A 358 11.16 6.30 -12.99
C ASP A 358 12.28 7.24 -12.49
N GLU A 359 13.50 7.06 -13.00
CA GLU A 359 14.67 7.88 -12.63
C GLU A 359 14.48 9.40 -12.83
N GLY A 360 13.61 9.79 -13.77
CA GLY A 360 13.29 11.20 -14.05
C GLY A 360 12.15 11.77 -13.21
N ASP A 361 11.55 11.00 -12.30
CA ASP A 361 10.44 11.47 -11.47
C ASP A 361 10.94 12.41 -10.36
N PRO A 362 10.37 13.62 -10.20
CA PRO A 362 10.81 14.59 -9.20
C PRO A 362 10.60 14.13 -7.75
N ASN A 363 9.72 13.15 -7.50
CA ASN A 363 9.47 12.60 -6.17
C ASN A 363 10.49 11.52 -5.78
N LEU A 364 11.11 10.86 -6.77
CA LEU A 364 11.96 9.69 -6.54
C LEU A 364 13.12 9.94 -5.57
N PRO A 365 13.87 11.07 -5.63
CA PRO A 365 14.95 11.32 -4.69
C PRO A 365 14.50 11.34 -3.23
N TYR A 366 13.29 11.86 -2.97
CA TYR A 366 12.71 11.86 -1.62
C TYR A 366 12.32 10.45 -1.20
N LEU A 367 11.57 9.75 -2.06
CA LEU A 367 11.04 8.42 -1.77
C LEU A 367 12.16 7.41 -1.52
N ARG A 368 13.24 7.46 -2.31
CA ARG A 368 14.45 6.63 -2.09
C ARG A 368 15.11 6.96 -0.75
N ALA A 369 15.31 8.25 -0.44
CA ALA A 369 15.90 8.64 0.84
C ALA A 369 15.07 8.14 2.04
N CYS A 370 13.73 8.21 1.95
CA CYS A 370 12.84 7.67 2.98
C CYS A 370 12.91 6.15 3.08
N SER A 371 12.85 5.42 1.96
CA SER A 371 12.99 3.96 1.93
C SER A 371 14.32 3.52 2.54
N GLU A 372 15.44 3.94 1.95
CA GLU A 372 16.79 3.52 2.35
C GLU A 372 17.13 3.97 3.78
N GLY A 373 16.81 5.22 4.13
CA GLY A 373 17.14 5.77 5.44
C GLY A 373 16.40 5.09 6.59
N ASN A 374 15.17 4.61 6.39
CA ASN A 374 14.46 3.85 7.42
C ASN A 374 15.06 2.45 7.62
N TRP A 375 15.45 1.75 6.54
CA TRP A 375 16.12 0.45 6.63
C TRP A 375 17.51 0.56 7.27
N ALA A 376 18.28 1.58 6.92
CA ALA A 376 19.57 1.88 7.56
C ALA A 376 19.39 2.19 9.05
N TRP A 377 18.33 2.92 9.42
CA TRP A 377 18.00 3.16 10.83
C TRP A 377 17.69 1.86 11.56
N LEU A 378 16.82 1.01 11.03
CA LEU A 378 16.51 -0.31 11.60
C LEU A 378 17.77 -1.13 11.84
N ARG A 379 18.63 -1.24 10.82
CA ARG A 379 19.92 -1.93 10.91
C ARG A 379 20.78 -1.39 12.05
N SER A 380 20.85 -0.07 12.21
CA SER A 380 21.64 0.56 13.28
C SER A 380 21.14 0.18 14.70
N ARG A 381 19.86 -0.17 14.85
CA ARG A 381 19.25 -0.52 16.14
C ARG A 381 19.47 -1.98 16.56
N ILE A 382 19.71 -2.87 15.60
CA ILE A 382 19.82 -4.31 15.82
C ILE A 382 20.80 -4.70 16.95
N PRO A 383 22.02 -4.13 17.07
CA PRO A 383 22.92 -4.50 18.16
C PRO A 383 22.36 -4.19 19.55
N VAL A 384 21.63 -3.08 19.70
CA VAL A 384 20.98 -2.70 20.96
C VAL A 384 19.82 -3.65 21.24
N TRP A 385 18.92 -3.84 20.28
CA TRP A 385 17.76 -4.71 20.44
C TRP A 385 18.12 -6.17 20.68
N THR A 386 19.20 -6.67 20.06
CA THR A 386 19.71 -8.03 20.31
C THR A 386 20.13 -8.20 21.77
N ARG A 387 20.85 -7.22 22.34
CA ARG A 387 21.23 -7.28 23.76
C ARG A 387 20.03 -7.22 24.69
N GLU A 388 19.07 -6.35 24.39
CA GLU A 388 17.85 -6.17 25.19
C GLU A 388 16.95 -7.42 25.16
N GLN A 389 16.76 -8.01 23.99
CA GLN A 389 15.86 -9.15 23.77
C GLN A 389 16.50 -10.50 24.11
N GLY A 390 17.84 -10.58 24.16
CA GLY A 390 18.55 -11.82 24.51
C GLY A 390 18.27 -12.95 23.51
N GLU A 391 17.87 -14.11 24.01
CA GLU A 391 17.64 -15.31 23.22
C GLU A 391 16.45 -15.19 22.26
N VAL A 392 15.44 -14.40 22.63
CA VAL A 392 14.21 -14.18 21.84
C VAL A 392 14.34 -13.01 20.86
N HIS A 393 15.57 -12.58 20.54
CA HIS A 393 15.80 -11.46 19.64
C HIS A 393 15.25 -11.69 18.23
N GLY A 394 15.11 -10.60 17.47
CA GLY A 394 14.50 -10.63 16.14
C GLY A 394 13.11 -10.01 16.10
N CYS A 395 12.69 -9.36 17.18
CA CYS A 395 11.41 -8.66 17.27
C CYS A 395 11.59 -7.17 17.04
N ILE A 396 10.89 -6.57 16.09
CA ILE A 396 10.80 -5.11 15.99
C ILE A 396 10.01 -4.60 17.21
N PRO A 397 10.57 -3.71 18.05
CA PRO A 397 9.82 -3.14 19.15
C PRO A 397 8.69 -2.24 18.64
N GLY A 398 7.54 -2.30 19.29
CA GLY A 398 6.41 -1.41 19.01
C GLY A 398 5.35 -1.49 20.09
N THR A 399 4.39 -0.58 20.03
CA THR A 399 3.29 -0.49 21.01
C THR A 399 2.05 -1.20 20.47
N TYR A 400 1.47 -2.11 21.24
CA TYR A 400 0.20 -2.74 20.90
C TYR A 400 -0.51 -3.32 22.13
N GLY A 401 -1.79 -2.98 22.30
CA GLY A 401 -2.58 -3.51 23.41
C GLY A 401 -2.01 -3.15 24.78
N ALA A 402 -1.99 -4.12 25.69
CA ALA A 402 -1.45 -3.95 27.03
C ALA A 402 0.08 -3.91 27.04
N ARG A 403 0.65 -3.16 28.00
CA ARG A 403 2.10 -3.11 28.23
C ARG A 403 2.66 -4.53 28.41
N GLY A 404 3.80 -4.79 27.78
CA GLY A 404 4.49 -6.07 27.91
C GLY A 404 3.97 -7.17 26.99
N MET A 405 3.03 -6.87 26.11
CA MET A 405 2.54 -7.82 25.13
C MET A 405 3.20 -7.61 23.76
N LEU A 406 3.41 -8.71 23.05
CA LEU A 406 3.95 -8.72 21.70
C LEU A 406 3.02 -9.51 20.78
N PRO A 407 2.37 -8.87 19.80
CA PRO A 407 1.60 -9.57 18.76
C PRO A 407 2.55 -10.16 17.69
N PRO A 408 2.73 -11.49 17.61
CA PRO A 408 3.66 -12.08 16.63
C PRO A 408 3.20 -11.84 15.19
N TRP A 409 1.89 -11.75 14.96
CA TRP A 409 1.31 -11.44 13.65
C TRP A 409 1.74 -10.06 13.11
N GLN A 410 2.09 -9.09 13.95
CA GLN A 410 2.66 -7.82 13.46
C GLN A 410 4.09 -7.99 12.96
N GLN A 411 4.87 -8.87 13.60
CA GLN A 411 6.21 -9.22 13.14
C GLN A 411 6.13 -9.94 11.80
N ASP A 412 5.11 -10.78 11.59
CA ASP A 412 4.86 -11.46 10.31
C ASP A 412 4.53 -10.47 9.18
N TYR A 413 3.73 -9.43 9.45
CA TYR A 413 3.52 -8.33 8.50
C TYR A 413 4.83 -7.60 8.18
N PHE A 414 5.62 -7.25 9.20
CA PHE A 414 6.89 -6.57 9.00
C PHE A 414 7.89 -7.41 8.20
N ALA A 415 7.96 -8.72 8.45
CA ALA A 415 8.81 -9.63 7.71
C ALA A 415 8.43 -9.68 6.22
N SER A 416 7.13 -9.63 5.89
CA SER A 416 6.67 -9.59 4.50
C SER A 416 7.16 -8.32 3.77
N THR A 417 7.13 -7.17 4.43
CA THR A 417 7.67 -5.91 3.90
C THR A 417 9.19 -5.99 3.74
N ALA A 418 9.91 -6.46 4.76
CA ALA A 418 11.36 -6.61 4.72
C ALA A 418 11.81 -7.57 3.59
N ALA A 419 11.08 -8.67 3.39
CA ALA A 419 11.36 -9.60 2.30
C ALA A 419 11.11 -8.99 0.91
N SER A 420 10.04 -8.21 0.75
CA SER A 420 9.79 -7.48 -0.51
C SER A 420 10.92 -6.53 -0.84
N ALA A 421 11.35 -5.70 0.13
CA ALA A 421 12.46 -4.76 -0.04
C ALA A 421 13.81 -5.48 -0.30
N ALA A 422 14.09 -6.57 0.43
CA ALA A 422 15.29 -7.38 0.25
C ALA A 422 15.37 -7.98 -1.16
N ARG A 423 14.26 -8.49 -1.68
CA ARG A 423 14.18 -9.05 -3.05
C ARG A 423 14.37 -8.02 -4.14
N ARG A 424 14.03 -6.76 -3.87
CA ARG A 424 14.29 -5.61 -4.75
C ARG A 424 15.72 -5.07 -4.59
N GLY A 425 16.55 -5.75 -3.82
CA GLY A 425 17.98 -5.46 -3.71
C GLY A 425 18.37 -4.58 -2.52
N ASN A 426 17.48 -4.29 -1.57
CA ASN A 426 17.85 -3.52 -0.38
C ASN A 426 18.65 -4.39 0.62
N PRO A 427 19.96 -4.14 0.82
CA PRO A 427 20.79 -4.99 1.68
C PRO A 427 20.49 -4.81 3.18
N ASP A 428 20.04 -3.63 3.60
CA ASP A 428 19.68 -3.38 5.00
C ASP A 428 18.37 -4.06 5.36
N ALA A 429 17.38 -4.06 4.46
CA ALA A 429 16.16 -4.83 4.62
C ALA A 429 16.44 -6.34 4.72
N ARG A 430 17.37 -6.86 3.90
CA ARG A 430 17.84 -8.25 4.00
C ARG A 430 18.47 -8.53 5.36
N TYR A 431 19.38 -7.66 5.83
CA TYR A 431 20.03 -7.80 7.13
C TYR A 431 19.01 -7.79 8.29
N VAL A 432 18.00 -6.92 8.21
CA VAL A 432 16.90 -6.87 9.19
C VAL A 432 16.08 -8.16 9.15
N LEU A 433 15.72 -8.67 7.97
CA LEU A 433 14.99 -9.92 7.83
C LEU A 433 15.79 -11.13 8.36
N ASP A 434 17.09 -11.19 8.06
CA ASP A 434 18.00 -12.23 8.56
C ASP A 434 18.05 -12.21 10.10
N TRP A 435 18.10 -11.02 10.72
CA TRP A 435 18.02 -10.87 12.18
C TRP A 435 16.65 -11.28 12.74
N MET A 436 15.55 -10.91 12.07
CA MET A 436 14.20 -11.32 12.46
C MET A 436 14.00 -12.84 12.39
N SER A 437 14.78 -13.54 11.56
CA SER A 437 14.70 -15.00 11.42
C SER A 437 14.85 -15.73 12.75
N ASN A 438 15.64 -15.22 13.71
CA ASN A 438 15.79 -15.88 15.02
C ASN A 438 14.45 -16.01 15.74
N PHE A 439 13.67 -14.92 15.81
CA PHE A 439 12.35 -14.94 16.45
C PHE A 439 11.32 -15.69 15.61
N LEU A 440 11.23 -15.38 14.31
CA LEU A 440 10.18 -15.91 13.42
C LEU A 440 10.25 -17.44 13.27
N VAL A 441 11.46 -17.99 13.27
CA VAL A 441 11.72 -19.44 13.24
C VAL A 441 11.71 -20.01 14.67
N GLY A 442 12.36 -19.33 15.61
CA GLY A 442 12.53 -19.80 16.99
C GLY A 442 11.22 -20.07 17.70
N ARG A 443 10.17 -19.26 17.45
CA ARG A 443 8.83 -19.49 18.03
C ARG A 443 8.20 -20.83 17.65
N PHE A 444 8.74 -21.55 16.66
CA PHE A 444 8.29 -22.89 16.28
C PHE A 444 9.34 -23.99 16.54
N LEU A 445 10.60 -23.63 16.71
CA LEU A 445 11.70 -24.60 16.84
C LEU A 445 12.37 -24.61 18.22
N SER A 446 12.02 -23.71 19.14
CA SER A 446 12.62 -23.59 20.48
C SER A 446 11.96 -24.46 21.55
N LYS A 447 11.41 -25.62 21.19
CA LYS A 447 10.75 -26.55 22.13
C LYS A 447 11.71 -27.09 23.19
N ASP A 448 12.90 -27.46 22.75
CA ASP A 448 14.04 -27.86 23.60
C ASP A 448 14.49 -26.75 24.55
N LYS A 449 14.14 -25.50 24.26
CA LYS A 449 14.39 -24.32 25.09
C LYS A 449 13.21 -23.90 25.96
N GLY A 450 12.18 -24.74 26.03
CA GLY A 450 11.04 -24.57 26.93
C GLY A 450 9.89 -23.72 26.38
N PHE A 451 9.86 -23.41 25.08
CA PHE A 451 8.75 -22.71 24.44
C PHE A 451 7.87 -23.66 23.61
N ASP A 452 6.56 -23.64 23.86
CA ASP A 452 5.62 -24.50 23.16
C ASP A 452 5.47 -24.00 21.70
N PRO A 453 5.78 -24.80 20.67
CA PRO A 453 5.67 -24.33 19.29
C PRO A 453 4.24 -23.97 18.86
N TYR A 454 3.22 -24.48 19.56
CA TYR A 454 1.84 -24.06 19.36
C TYR A 454 1.60 -22.59 19.79
N ASP A 455 2.36 -22.09 20.77
CA ASP A 455 2.33 -20.68 21.18
C ASP A 455 2.89 -19.76 20.08
N GLY A 456 3.66 -20.29 19.13
CA GLY A 456 4.25 -19.51 18.05
C GLY A 456 3.24 -18.75 17.20
N ALA A 457 2.01 -19.25 17.07
CA ALA A 457 0.91 -18.57 16.36
C ALA A 457 -0.19 -18.02 17.29
N ALA A 458 0.07 -17.88 18.60
CA ALA A 458 -0.88 -17.24 19.51
C ALA A 458 -1.09 -15.76 19.14
N TYR A 459 -2.28 -15.23 19.42
CA TYR A 459 -2.60 -13.82 19.15
C TYR A 459 -1.64 -12.84 19.83
N MET A 460 -1.21 -13.17 21.05
CA MET A 460 -0.29 -12.37 21.86
C MET A 460 0.74 -13.28 22.54
N LEU A 461 2.00 -12.87 22.51
CA LEU A 461 3.06 -13.40 23.36
C LEU A 461 3.34 -12.42 24.50
N ALA A 462 3.86 -12.95 25.61
CA ALA A 462 4.43 -12.12 26.67
C ALA A 462 5.85 -11.67 26.28
N ALA A 463 6.11 -10.37 26.31
CA ALA A 463 7.44 -9.78 26.11
C ALA A 463 8.01 -9.14 27.39
N ASP A 464 7.19 -8.96 28.42
CA ASP A 464 7.54 -8.49 29.76
C ASP A 464 6.63 -9.25 30.75
N PRO A 465 7.09 -9.58 31.98
CA PRO A 465 6.27 -10.29 32.96
C PRO A 465 5.02 -9.53 33.45
N GLY A 466 4.93 -8.21 33.25
CA GLY A 466 3.75 -7.40 33.58
C GLY A 466 3.73 -6.80 35.00
N ALA A 467 3.42 -5.50 35.04
CA ALA A 467 3.17 -4.52 36.11
C ALA A 467 3.16 -4.95 37.60
N GLY A 468 4.24 -4.59 38.31
CA GLY A 468 4.24 -4.41 39.77
C GLY A 468 4.93 -3.11 40.24
N ASP A 469 5.93 -2.60 39.50
CA ASP A 469 6.78 -1.49 39.92
C ASP A 469 6.99 -0.38 38.85
N GLY A 470 6.44 -0.56 37.64
CA GLY A 470 6.56 0.41 36.55
C GLY A 470 7.84 0.30 35.71
N GLU A 471 8.76 -0.61 36.01
CA GLU A 471 9.95 -0.88 35.19
C GLU A 471 9.64 -1.84 34.02
N THR A 472 10.24 -1.60 32.86
CA THR A 472 10.17 -2.56 31.74
C THR A 472 11.32 -3.55 31.90
N ARG A 473 10.99 -4.84 32.01
CA ARG A 473 11.97 -5.92 32.08
C ARG A 473 11.68 -6.89 30.94
N PRO A 474 12.28 -6.69 29.76
CA PRO A 474 12.08 -7.58 28.63
C PRO A 474 12.38 -9.03 29.04
N LEU A 475 11.51 -9.97 28.69
CA LEU A 475 11.78 -11.40 28.83
C LEU A 475 12.88 -11.76 27.83
N ARG A 476 13.93 -12.45 28.29
CA ARG A 476 15.18 -12.62 27.50
C ARG A 476 15.41 -14.06 27.06
N SER A 477 14.56 -15.00 27.47
CA SER A 477 14.63 -16.41 27.08
C SER A 477 13.29 -16.99 26.69
N TRP A 478 13.33 -18.02 25.84
CA TRP A 478 12.14 -18.76 25.39
C TRP A 478 11.36 -19.36 26.57
N ALA A 479 12.08 -19.89 27.57
CA ALA A 479 11.48 -20.46 28.77
C ALA A 479 10.78 -19.40 29.66
N GLU A 480 11.36 -18.20 29.80
CA GLU A 480 10.75 -17.08 30.51
C GLU A 480 9.46 -16.62 29.84
N THR A 481 9.51 -16.43 28.51
CA THR A 481 8.33 -16.10 27.71
C THR A 481 7.23 -17.15 27.88
N ALA A 482 7.55 -18.43 27.80
CA ALA A 482 6.56 -19.50 27.95
C ALA A 482 5.93 -19.53 29.35
N ARG A 483 6.72 -19.30 30.42
CA ARG A 483 6.18 -19.19 31.79
C ARG A 483 5.24 -18.00 31.92
N ALA A 484 5.62 -16.84 31.41
CA ALA A 484 4.79 -15.64 31.44
C ALA A 484 3.50 -15.82 30.62
N MET A 485 3.57 -16.47 29.45
CA MET A 485 2.38 -16.79 28.65
C MET A 485 1.41 -17.71 29.39
N ARG A 486 1.90 -18.75 30.09
CA ARG A 486 1.03 -19.60 30.92
C ARG A 486 0.42 -18.83 32.09
N ALA A 487 1.22 -18.02 32.79
CA ALA A 487 0.74 -17.21 33.91
C ALA A 487 -0.35 -16.21 33.48
N ALA A 488 -0.21 -15.62 32.29
CA ALA A 488 -1.17 -14.67 31.72
C ALA A 488 -2.35 -15.35 30.98
N GLY A 489 -2.41 -16.69 30.92
CA GLY A 489 -3.45 -17.40 30.19
C GLY A 489 -3.42 -17.18 28.67
N LEU A 490 -2.24 -16.88 28.12
CA LEU A 490 -1.98 -16.63 26.69
C LEU A 490 -1.48 -17.87 25.95
N SER A 491 -1.04 -18.90 26.68
CA SER A 491 -0.54 -20.14 26.08
C SER A 491 -1.69 -20.98 25.50
N ASN A 492 -1.41 -21.57 24.34
CA ASN A 492 -2.21 -22.58 23.65
C ASN A 492 -2.16 -23.95 24.33
N ASN A 493 -1.16 -24.22 25.19
CA ASN A 493 -0.97 -25.49 25.90
C ASN A 493 -1.08 -26.73 24.98
N GLY A 494 -0.33 -26.74 23.87
CA GLY A 494 -0.32 -27.82 22.88
C GLY A 494 -1.51 -27.85 21.91
N GLY A 495 -2.42 -26.87 21.98
CA GLY A 495 -3.57 -26.72 21.07
C GLY A 495 -3.53 -25.44 20.24
N TRP A 496 -4.69 -24.88 19.88
CA TRP A 496 -4.79 -23.66 19.07
C TRP A 496 -5.87 -22.68 19.56
N SER A 497 -6.25 -22.77 20.83
CA SER A 497 -7.35 -21.99 21.42
C SER A 497 -7.09 -20.48 21.41
N LYS A 498 -5.83 -20.06 21.35
CA LYS A 498 -5.35 -18.66 21.30
C LYS A 498 -4.92 -18.23 19.90
N SER A 499 -5.13 -19.09 18.89
CA SER A 499 -4.73 -18.88 17.49
C SER A 499 -5.93 -18.82 16.54
N GLN A 500 -7.09 -18.41 17.05
CA GLN A 500 -8.30 -18.25 16.22
C GLN A 500 -8.16 -16.99 15.37
N GLY A 501 -7.86 -17.17 14.08
CA GLY A 501 -7.66 -16.11 13.10
C GLY A 501 -6.61 -16.51 12.05
N ASP A 502 -6.21 -15.55 11.22
CA ASP A 502 -5.21 -15.70 10.15
C ASP A 502 -3.75 -15.84 10.64
N TYR A 503 -3.51 -15.87 11.96
CA TYR A 503 -2.16 -15.80 12.55
C TYR A 503 -1.23 -16.92 12.07
N ALA A 504 -1.75 -18.13 11.88
CA ALA A 504 -0.97 -19.24 11.34
C ALA A 504 -0.68 -19.06 9.83
N GLN A 505 -1.59 -18.46 9.05
CA GLN A 505 -1.32 -18.12 7.65
C GLN A 505 -0.24 -17.05 7.54
N LEU A 506 -0.30 -16.01 8.39
CA LEU A 506 0.72 -14.96 8.46
C LEU A 506 2.10 -15.52 8.79
N ALA A 507 2.16 -16.48 9.72
CA ALA A 507 3.37 -17.20 10.05
C ALA A 507 3.90 -18.04 8.87
N LEU A 508 3.03 -18.74 8.15
CA LEU A 508 3.42 -19.47 6.94
C LEU A 508 3.97 -18.52 5.87
N GLN A 509 3.34 -17.37 5.65
CA GLN A 509 3.81 -16.34 4.73
C GLN A 509 5.22 -15.84 5.11
N SER A 510 5.46 -15.49 6.38
CA SER A 510 6.75 -14.93 6.79
C SER A 510 7.86 -15.99 6.71
N LEU A 511 7.56 -17.24 7.06
CA LEU A 511 8.48 -18.36 6.90
C LEU A 511 8.77 -18.65 5.42
N ALA A 512 7.76 -18.63 4.54
CA ALA A 512 7.96 -18.76 3.10
C ALA A 512 8.85 -17.64 2.55
N ALA A 513 8.61 -16.41 2.97
CA ALA A 513 9.42 -15.26 2.57
C ALA A 513 10.88 -15.37 3.05
N LEU A 514 11.10 -15.84 4.29
CA LEU A 514 12.44 -16.14 4.80
C LEU A 514 13.15 -17.19 3.94
N VAL A 515 12.47 -18.29 3.61
CA VAL A 515 13.03 -19.33 2.75
C VAL A 515 13.47 -18.77 1.40
N ASP A 516 12.65 -17.90 0.80
CA ASP A 516 12.92 -17.31 -0.52
C ASP A 516 14.09 -16.33 -0.52
N VAL A 517 14.23 -15.53 0.54
CA VAL A 517 15.25 -14.47 0.60
C VAL A 517 16.58 -14.98 1.16
N THR A 518 16.53 -15.81 2.18
CA THR A 518 17.70 -16.18 2.99
C THR A 518 18.18 -17.60 2.68
N GLY A 519 17.30 -18.45 2.12
CA GLY A 519 17.59 -19.86 1.93
C GLY A 519 17.64 -20.64 3.25
N SER A 520 17.12 -20.11 4.35
CA SER A 520 17.19 -20.74 5.68
C SER A 520 16.56 -22.14 5.72
N ALA A 521 17.37 -23.13 6.10
CA ALA A 521 16.92 -24.51 6.29
C ALA A 521 15.98 -24.62 7.51
N ASP A 522 16.23 -23.85 8.56
CA ASP A 522 15.36 -23.84 9.75
C ASP A 522 14.02 -23.16 9.46
N ALA A 523 13.99 -22.11 8.62
CA ALA A 523 12.72 -21.56 8.15
C ALA A 523 11.91 -22.59 7.34
N ARG A 524 12.57 -23.40 6.49
CA ARG A 524 11.91 -24.53 5.80
C ARG A 524 11.35 -25.57 6.79
N ARG A 525 12.11 -25.92 7.84
CA ARG A 525 11.65 -26.85 8.88
C ARG A 525 10.45 -26.30 9.65
N ALA A 526 10.51 -25.04 10.07
CA ALA A 526 9.40 -24.38 10.75
C ALA A 526 8.15 -24.29 9.86
N TYR A 527 8.32 -23.97 8.57
CA TYR A 527 7.22 -23.94 7.59
C TYR A 527 6.55 -25.32 7.44
N ALA A 528 7.37 -26.37 7.30
CA ALA A 528 6.88 -27.75 7.17
C ALA A 528 6.16 -28.23 8.43
N TRP A 529 6.70 -27.89 9.61
CA TRP A 529 6.05 -28.18 10.89
C TRP A 529 4.69 -27.48 10.99
N LEU A 530 4.64 -26.16 10.80
CA LEU A 530 3.40 -25.39 10.96
C LEU A 530 2.32 -25.83 9.96
N SER A 531 2.70 -26.06 8.70
CA SER A 531 1.79 -26.56 7.65
C SER A 531 1.16 -27.92 7.98
N SER A 532 1.81 -28.74 8.81
CA SER A 532 1.35 -30.09 9.18
C SER A 532 0.80 -30.19 10.60
N ALA A 533 1.00 -29.17 11.44
CA ALA A 533 0.61 -29.18 12.86
C ALA A 533 -0.90 -28.98 13.11
N GLY A 534 -1.71 -28.88 12.04
CA GLY A 534 -3.17 -28.72 12.14
C GLY A 534 -3.60 -27.35 12.66
N ALA A 535 -2.79 -26.31 12.41
CA ALA A 535 -3.11 -24.95 12.80
C ALA A 535 -4.39 -24.44 12.09
N PRO A 536 -5.22 -23.63 12.75
CA PRO A 536 -6.42 -23.06 12.15
C PRO A 536 -6.11 -22.31 10.85
N PHE A 537 -7.02 -22.43 9.88
CA PHE A 537 -6.99 -21.69 8.60
C PHE A 537 -5.77 -21.97 7.70
N THR A 538 -5.04 -23.07 7.89
CA THR A 538 -3.84 -23.40 7.08
C THR A 538 -4.08 -24.48 6.02
N ARG A 539 -5.31 -24.99 5.88
CA ARG A 539 -5.60 -26.04 4.90
C ARG A 539 -5.76 -25.42 3.51
N PRO A 540 -5.53 -26.19 2.41
CA PRO A 540 -5.74 -25.68 1.05
C PRO A 540 -7.12 -25.04 0.81
N GLN A 541 -8.18 -25.60 1.41
CA GLN A 541 -9.54 -25.03 1.32
C GLN A 541 -9.65 -23.65 1.99
N ASP A 542 -8.89 -23.39 3.05
CA ASP A 542 -8.91 -22.11 3.74
C ASP A 542 -8.31 -21.01 2.86
N PHE A 543 -7.18 -21.31 2.20
CA PHE A 543 -6.55 -20.39 1.24
C PHE A 543 -7.39 -20.14 -0.03
N ARG A 544 -8.24 -21.09 -0.43
CA ARG A 544 -9.18 -20.87 -1.53
C ARG A 544 -10.32 -19.92 -1.18
N ARG A 545 -10.69 -19.86 0.11
CA ARG A 545 -11.72 -18.95 0.64
C ARG A 545 -11.16 -17.58 1.00
N ASP A 546 -9.93 -17.54 1.51
CA ASP A 546 -9.20 -16.32 1.81
C ASP A 546 -7.74 -16.43 1.36
N PRO A 547 -7.43 -15.97 0.13
CA PRO A 547 -6.10 -16.13 -0.45
C PRO A 547 -5.09 -15.04 -0.06
N ILE A 548 -5.45 -14.07 0.78
CA ILE A 548 -4.65 -12.85 0.99
C ILE A 548 -3.21 -13.13 1.46
N PHE A 549 -3.02 -14.21 2.22
CA PHE A 549 -1.71 -14.69 2.70
C PHE A 549 -1.30 -16.04 2.11
N SER A 550 -1.88 -16.45 0.97
CA SER A 550 -1.51 -17.69 0.28
C SER A 550 -0.15 -17.57 -0.42
N ILE A 551 0.91 -17.37 0.37
CA ILE A 551 2.29 -17.16 -0.08
C ILE A 551 3.12 -18.38 0.30
N VAL A 552 3.85 -18.92 -0.69
CA VAL A 552 4.57 -20.19 -0.60
C VAL A 552 6.04 -20.01 -0.95
N PRO A 553 6.95 -20.83 -0.41
CA PRO A 553 8.36 -20.77 -0.77
C PRO A 553 8.58 -21.25 -2.21
N ARG A 554 9.65 -20.79 -2.83
CA ARG A 554 10.09 -21.16 -4.17
C ARG A 554 10.32 -22.67 -4.24
N GLY A 555 9.67 -23.32 -5.20
CA GLY A 555 9.74 -24.76 -5.39
C GLY A 555 8.70 -25.55 -4.60
N ALA A 556 7.96 -24.93 -3.67
CA ALA A 556 6.68 -25.50 -3.24
C ALA A 556 5.72 -25.44 -4.43
N GLY A 557 5.12 -26.59 -4.74
CA GLY A 557 4.21 -26.73 -5.88
C GLY A 557 4.85 -27.08 -7.24
N ARG A 558 6.00 -27.76 -7.23
CA ARG A 558 6.54 -28.49 -8.40
C ARG A 558 6.51 -30.01 -8.24
N CYS A 559 5.79 -30.51 -7.24
CA CYS A 559 5.53 -31.94 -7.06
C CYS A 559 4.04 -32.17 -7.31
N GLY A 560 3.71 -32.33 -8.60
CA GLY A 560 2.40 -32.70 -9.12
C GLY A 560 2.60 -33.16 -10.56
#